data_AF-A0A1F4UKJ1-F1
#
_entry.id   AF-A0A1F4UKJ1-F1
#
_cell.length_a   1.000
_cell.length_b   1.000
_cell.length_c   1.000
_cell.angle_alpha   90.00
_cell.angle_beta   90.00
_cell.angle_gamma   90.00
#
_symmetry.space_group_name_H-M   'P 1'
#
loop_
_entity.id
_entity.type
_entity.pdbx_description
1 polymer ?
#
loop_
_entity_poly.entity_id
_entity_poly.type
_entity_poly.pdbx_seq_one_letter_code
_entity_poly.pdbx_strand_id
1 'polypeptide(L)'
;MALVTVSLIRVTIGFNIKLHQEEIQIMHLVGSPDKFIRTPFLLEGTFYGLLGGLIASLLIIVPWYTLIAYSRGTDFAFWVEQFLLDVKLPFLSEVNIAFILIYVLLHLIVGSLFGFFSSLSAVRKYLRD
;
A
#
# COMPACT_ATOMS: atom_id res chain seq x y z
N MET A 1 2.13 12.59 -4.55
CA MET A 1 1.94 11.70 -3.39
C MET A 1 2.85 10.48 -3.41
N ALA A 2 2.89 9.68 -4.49
CA ALA A 2 3.76 8.50 -4.56
C ALA A 2 5.24 8.76 -4.19
N LEU A 3 5.86 9.83 -4.71
CA LEU A 3 7.24 10.19 -4.36
C LEU A 3 7.43 10.51 -2.87
N VAL A 4 6.45 11.19 -2.25
CA VAL A 4 6.48 11.52 -0.82
C VAL A 4 6.39 10.25 0.01
N THR A 5 5.45 9.36 -0.33
CA THR A 5 5.29 8.06 0.35
C THR A 5 6.55 7.21 0.26
N VAL A 6 7.13 7.08 -0.94
CA VAL A 6 8.39 6.35 -1.15
C VAL A 6 9.53 6.96 -0.33
N SER A 7 9.61 8.29 -0.29
CA SER A 7 10.65 9.00 0.48
C SER A 7 10.49 8.78 1.99
N LEU A 8 9.25 8.84 2.49
CA LEU A 8 8.95 8.62 3.90
C LEU A 8 9.30 7.20 4.33
N ILE A 9 8.83 6.18 3.60
CA ILE A 9 9.16 4.77 3.87
C ILE A 9 10.67 4.57 3.84
N ARG A 10 11.36 5.20 2.87
CA ARG A 10 12.82 5.10 2.77
C ARG A 10 13.53 5.66 4.00
N VAL A 11 13.07 6.80 4.51
CA VAL A 11 13.63 7.43 5.72
C VAL A 11 13.35 6.58 6.95
N THR A 12 12.13 6.09 7.12
CA THR A 12 11.75 5.23 8.26
C THR A 12 12.58 3.95 8.30
N ILE A 13 12.75 3.27 7.17
CA ILE A 13 13.54 2.04 7.11
C ILE A 13 15.04 2.34 7.33
N GLY A 14 15.55 3.43 6.77
CA GLY A 14 16.92 3.88 7.05
C GLY A 14 17.16 4.18 8.52
N PHE A 15 16.18 4.75 9.21
CA PHE A 15 16.24 4.96 10.66
C PHE A 15 16.20 3.65 11.44
N ASN A 16 15.33 2.70 11.06
CA ASN A 16 15.26 1.38 11.69
C ASN A 16 16.59 0.61 11.56
N ILE A 17 17.21 0.64 10.36
CA ILE A 17 18.53 0.06 10.14
C ILE A 17 19.58 0.65 11.09
N LYS A 18 19.58 1.98 11.27
CA LYS A 18 20.51 2.65 12.20
C LYS A 18 20.29 2.25 13.66
N LEU A 19 19.05 2.04 14.07
CA LEU A 19 18.73 1.58 15.43
C LEU A 19 19.29 0.17 15.71
N HIS A 20 19.32 -0.70 14.71
CA HIS A 20 19.79 -2.09 14.83
C HIS A 20 21.21 -2.29 14.28
N GLN A 21 22.01 -1.22 14.15
CA GLN A 21 23.35 -1.28 13.56
C GLN A 21 24.30 -2.24 14.29
N GLU A 22 24.21 -2.34 15.62
CA GLU A 22 25.05 -3.23 16.43
C GLU A 22 24.71 -4.71 16.16
N GLU A 23 23.43 -5.03 16.04
CA GLU A 23 22.97 -6.38 15.71
C GLU A 23 23.40 -6.78 14.30
N ILE A 24 23.26 -5.87 13.33
CA ILE A 24 23.74 -6.06 11.95
C ILE A 24 25.25 -6.33 11.94
N GLN A 25 26.02 -5.58 12.74
CA GLN A 25 27.47 -5.78 12.84
C GLN A 25 27.80 -7.16 13.42
N ILE A 26 27.10 -7.60 14.46
CA ILE A 26 27.25 -8.96 15.01
C ILE A 26 26.96 -10.01 13.92
N MET A 27 25.88 -9.84 13.15
CA MET A 27 25.51 -10.77 12.06
C MET A 27 26.58 -10.84 10.96
N HIS A 28 27.26 -9.73 10.66
CA HIS A 28 28.41 -9.73 9.75
C HIS A 28 29.62 -10.48 10.34
N LEU A 29 29.89 -10.35 11.65
CA LEU A 29 31.00 -11.02 12.32
C LEU A 29 30.85 -12.54 12.37
N VAL A 30 29.62 -13.06 12.47
CA VAL A 30 29.35 -14.51 12.34
C VAL A 30 29.24 -15.00 10.89
N GLY A 31 29.51 -14.15 9.89
CA GLY A 31 29.55 -14.53 8.48
C GLY A 31 28.18 -14.74 7.85
N SER A 32 27.13 -14.07 8.35
CA SER A 32 25.79 -14.15 7.78
C SER A 32 25.74 -13.55 6.37
N PRO A 33 25.04 -14.18 5.41
CA PRO A 33 24.91 -13.61 4.08
C PRO A 33 24.05 -12.34 4.08
N ASP A 34 24.43 -11.33 3.29
CA ASP A 34 23.70 -10.06 3.15
C ASP A 34 22.18 -10.23 2.97
N LYS A 35 21.75 -11.26 2.24
CA LYS A 35 20.33 -11.54 2.03
C LYS A 35 19.59 -11.80 3.35
N PHE A 36 20.23 -12.48 4.30
CA PHE A 36 19.65 -12.78 5.61
C PHE A 36 19.45 -11.50 6.43
N ILE A 37 20.42 -10.59 6.39
CA ILE A 37 20.36 -9.27 7.05
C ILE A 37 19.29 -8.38 6.41
N ARG A 38 19.15 -8.42 5.08
CA ARG A 38 18.24 -7.53 4.32
C ARG A 38 16.77 -7.97 4.36
N THR A 39 16.50 -9.27 4.49
CA THR A 39 15.13 -9.83 4.44
C THR A 39 14.17 -9.22 5.46
N PRO A 40 14.50 -9.05 6.76
CA PRO A 40 13.56 -8.46 7.73
C PRO A 40 13.11 -7.04 7.34
N PHE A 41 14.04 -6.19 6.88
CA PHE A 41 13.72 -4.82 6.46
C PHE A 41 12.88 -4.78 5.17
N LEU A 42 13.12 -5.70 4.22
CA LEU A 42 12.29 -5.85 3.02
C LEU A 42 10.86 -6.27 3.36
N LEU A 43 10.72 -7.20 4.31
CA LEU A 43 9.41 -7.62 4.82
C LEU A 43 8.70 -6.47 5.53
N GLU A 44 9.38 -5.73 6.40
CA GLU A 44 8.81 -4.59 7.13
C GLU A 44 8.23 -3.54 6.17
N GLY A 45 9.00 -3.15 5.14
CA GLY A 45 8.51 -2.22 4.11
C GLY A 45 7.33 -2.77 3.31
N THR A 46 7.34 -4.07 3.00
CA THR A 46 6.22 -4.73 2.32
C THR A 46 4.97 -4.73 3.18
N PHE A 47 5.10 -4.98 4.50
CA PHE A 47 4.00 -4.90 5.46
C PHE A 47 3.43 -3.48 5.58
N TYR A 48 4.28 -2.45 5.66
CA TYR A 48 3.81 -1.06 5.61
C TYR A 48 3.04 -0.76 4.32
N GLY A 49 3.53 -1.27 3.19
CA GLY A 49 2.87 -1.16 1.90
C GLY A 49 1.49 -1.83 1.86
N LEU A 50 1.40 -3.06 2.38
CA LEU A 50 0.15 -3.82 2.47
C LEU A 50 -0.88 -3.11 3.35
N LEU A 51 -0.50 -2.67 4.55
CA LEU A 51 -1.39 -1.93 5.45
C LEU A 51 -1.84 -0.60 4.84
N GLY A 52 -0.92 0.12 4.19
CA GLY A 52 -1.24 1.34 3.47
C GLY A 52 -2.24 1.11 2.33
N GLY A 53 -2.05 0.03 1.55
CA GLY A 53 -2.98 -0.38 0.50
C GLY A 53 -4.36 -0.74 1.05
N LEU A 54 -4.42 -1.49 2.17
CA LEU A 54 -5.68 -1.83 2.82
C LEU A 54 -6.42 -0.58 3.30
N ILE A 55 -5.74 0.30 4.04
CA ILE A 55 -6.33 1.54 4.57
C ILE A 55 -6.80 2.44 3.42
N ALA A 56 -5.99 2.62 2.38
CA ALA A 56 -6.36 3.40 1.20
C ALA A 56 -7.60 2.82 0.49
N SER A 57 -7.66 1.49 0.35
CA SER A 57 -8.80 0.83 -0.27
C SER A 57 -10.10 1.11 0.51
N LEU A 58 -10.06 1.00 1.84
CA LEU A 58 -11.21 1.24 2.72
C LEU A 58 -11.64 2.71 2.71
N LEU A 59 -10.67 3.63 2.74
CA LEU A 59 -10.93 5.08 2.74
C LEU A 59 -11.60 5.59 1.47
N ILE A 60 -11.51 4.85 0.36
CA ILE A 60 -12.20 5.20 -0.88
C ILE A 60 -13.52 4.46 -1.00
N ILE A 61 -13.52 3.15 -0.76
CA ILE A 61 -14.68 2.30 -1.06
C ILE A 61 -15.83 2.50 -0.08
N VAL A 62 -15.52 2.73 1.20
CA VAL A 62 -16.56 2.92 2.23
C VAL A 62 -17.30 4.23 1.98
N PRO A 63 -16.65 5.40 1.82
CA PRO A 63 -17.36 6.64 1.51
C PRO A 63 -18.12 6.60 0.19
N TRP A 64 -17.60 5.91 -0.82
CA TRP A 64 -18.27 5.76 -2.11
C TRP A 64 -19.65 5.08 -1.95
N TYR A 65 -19.69 3.90 -1.34
CA TYR A 65 -20.95 3.17 -1.18
C TYR A 65 -21.88 3.79 -0.14
N THR A 66 -21.35 4.44 0.91
CA THR A 66 -22.21 5.17 1.85
C THR A 66 -22.87 6.37 1.16
N LEU A 67 -22.12 7.15 0.37
CA LEU A 67 -22.67 8.28 -0.39
C LEU A 67 -23.79 7.84 -1.33
N ILE A 68 -23.58 6.76 -2.08
CA ILE A 68 -24.60 6.22 -2.99
C ILE A 68 -25.83 5.75 -2.21
N ALA A 69 -25.64 5.03 -1.09
CA ALA A 69 -26.74 4.55 -0.27
C ALA A 69 -27.59 5.69 0.32
N TYR A 70 -26.95 6.77 0.80
CA TYR A 70 -27.65 7.92 1.37
C TYR A 70 -28.32 8.83 0.32
N SER A 71 -27.82 8.85 -0.92
CA SER A 71 -28.35 9.70 -1.98
C SER A 71 -29.43 9.04 -2.84
N ARG A 72 -29.79 7.77 -2.57
CA ARG A 72 -30.82 7.04 -3.33
C ARG A 72 -32.13 7.83 -3.40
N GLY A 73 -32.68 7.96 -4.60
CA GLY A 73 -33.93 8.70 -4.86
C GLY A 73 -33.78 10.21 -5.05
N THR A 74 -32.56 10.73 -5.06
CA THR A 74 -32.27 12.14 -5.41
C THR A 74 -31.85 12.29 -6.87
N ASP A 75 -32.00 13.49 -7.42
CA ASP A 75 -31.50 13.84 -8.76
C ASP A 75 -29.99 13.59 -8.90
N PHE A 76 -29.24 13.72 -7.79
CA PHE A 76 -27.81 13.42 -7.75
C PHE A 76 -27.53 11.94 -8.01
N ALA A 77 -28.26 11.01 -7.35
CA ALA A 77 -28.06 9.58 -7.58
C ALA A 77 -28.42 9.17 -9.00
N PHE A 78 -29.49 9.75 -9.58
CA PHE A 78 -29.85 9.51 -10.98
C PHE A 78 -28.75 9.98 -11.94
N TRP A 79 -28.20 11.17 -11.71
CA TRP A 79 -27.08 11.70 -12.49
C TRP A 79 -25.83 10.79 -12.40
N VAL A 80 -25.47 10.31 -11.21
CA VAL A 80 -24.34 9.39 -11.02
C VAL A 80 -24.57 8.06 -11.75
N GLU A 81 -25.76 7.48 -11.64
CA GLU A 81 -26.09 6.21 -12.31
C GLU A 81 -26.03 6.34 -13.83
N GLN A 82 -26.60 7.41 -14.38
CA GLN A 82 -26.55 7.67 -15.82
C GLN A 82 -25.11 7.87 -16.29
N PHE A 83 -24.30 8.64 -15.57
CA PHE A 83 -22.88 8.81 -15.88
C PHE A 83 -22.13 7.48 -15.87
N LEU A 84 -22.37 6.62 -14.87
CA LEU A 84 -21.74 5.30 -14.77
C LEU A 84 -22.14 4.36 -15.91
N LEU A 85 -23.39 4.44 -16.39
CA LEU A 85 -23.85 3.71 -17.57
C LEU A 85 -23.12 4.19 -18.84
N ASP A 86 -22.99 5.50 -19.02
CA ASP A 86 -22.33 6.10 -20.19
C ASP A 86 -20.84 5.70 -20.27
N VAL A 87 -20.14 5.63 -19.14
CA VAL A 87 -18.74 5.18 -19.09
C VAL A 87 -18.57 3.66 -18.97
N LYS A 88 -19.66 2.90 -19.05
CA LYS A 88 -19.69 1.43 -18.96
C LYS A 88 -19.15 0.86 -17.64
N LEU A 89 -19.38 1.57 -16.53
CA LEU A 89 -19.02 1.15 -15.16
C LEU A 89 -20.24 1.01 -14.24
N PRO A 90 -21.37 0.39 -14.66
CA PRO A 90 -22.55 0.28 -13.80
C PRO A 90 -22.33 -0.57 -12.55
N PHE A 91 -21.30 -1.43 -12.54
CA PHE A 91 -20.95 -2.21 -11.37
C PHE A 91 -20.44 -1.38 -10.18
N LEU A 92 -20.20 -0.07 -10.36
CA LEU A 92 -19.84 0.85 -9.28
C LEU A 92 -21.06 1.40 -8.52
N SER A 93 -22.26 1.37 -9.12
CA SER A 93 -23.47 1.92 -8.48
C SER A 93 -24.07 0.97 -7.44
N GLU A 94 -23.88 -0.33 -7.60
CA GLU A 94 -24.36 -1.35 -6.69
C GLU A 94 -23.22 -2.11 -6.01
N VAL A 95 -23.48 -2.66 -4.83
CA VAL A 95 -22.49 -3.42 -4.06
C VAL A 95 -22.20 -4.74 -4.78
N ASN A 96 -21.12 -4.76 -5.55
CA ASN A 96 -20.65 -5.96 -6.24
C ASN A 96 -19.45 -6.58 -5.49
N ILE A 97 -19.65 -7.77 -4.91
CA ILE A 97 -18.62 -8.46 -4.11
C ILE A 97 -17.37 -8.76 -4.93
N ALA A 98 -17.51 -9.20 -6.19
CA ALA A 98 -16.36 -9.50 -7.04
C ALA A 98 -15.53 -8.24 -7.32
N PHE A 99 -16.18 -7.11 -7.60
CA PHE A 99 -15.50 -5.83 -7.77
C PHE A 99 -14.77 -5.40 -6.49
N ILE A 100 -15.42 -5.48 -5.33
CA ILE A 100 -14.81 -5.12 -4.04
C ILE A 100 -13.56 -5.96 -3.79
N LEU A 101 -13.63 -7.28 -4.00
CA LEU A 101 -12.49 -8.17 -3.80
C LEU A 101 -11.33 -7.86 -4.75
N ILE A 102 -11.61 -7.66 -6.04
CA ILE A 102 -10.60 -7.29 -7.04
C ILE A 102 -9.98 -5.93 -6.69
N TYR A 103 -10.80 -4.95 -6.32
CA TYR A 103 -10.36 -3.61 -5.95
C TYR A 103 -9.43 -3.62 -4.73
N VAL A 104 -9.81 -4.33 -3.66
CA VAL A 104 -8.99 -4.48 -2.45
C VAL A 104 -7.70 -5.22 -2.78
N LEU A 105 -7.77 -6.33 -3.54
CA LEU A 105 -6.60 -7.10 -3.93
C LEU A 105 -5.61 -6.26 -4.74
N LEU A 106 -6.09 -5.47 -5.70
CA LEU A 106 -5.25 -4.57 -6.48
C LEU A 106 -4.55 -3.54 -5.58
N HIS A 107 -5.26 -2.95 -4.61
CA HIS A 107 -4.65 -2.01 -3.67
C HIS A 107 -3.60 -2.67 -2.78
N LEU A 108 -3.84 -3.90 -2.31
CA LEU A 108 -2.87 -4.68 -1.54
C LEU A 108 -1.62 -4.97 -2.38
N ILE A 109 -1.79 -5.42 -3.62
CA ILE A 109 -0.66 -5.71 -4.54
C ILE A 109 0.14 -4.43 -4.80
N VAL A 110 -0.53 -3.35 -5.18
CA VAL A 110 0.13 -2.08 -5.48
C VAL A 110 0.84 -1.54 -4.23
N GLY A 111 0.17 -1.52 -3.09
CA GLY A 111 0.75 -1.11 -1.81
C GLY A 111 1.97 -1.94 -1.43
N SER A 112 1.87 -3.27 -1.51
CA SER A 112 2.97 -4.20 -1.28
C SER A 112 4.17 -3.93 -2.20
N LEU A 113 3.93 -3.71 -3.49
CA LEU A 113 4.98 -3.41 -4.47
C LEU A 113 5.68 -2.09 -4.12
N PHE A 114 4.92 -1.03 -3.84
CA PHE A 114 5.49 0.26 -3.43
C PHE A 114 6.30 0.12 -2.13
N GLY A 115 5.79 -0.62 -1.14
CA GLY A 115 6.49 -0.90 0.11
C GLY A 115 7.80 -1.66 -0.09
N PHE A 116 7.76 -2.72 -0.90
CA PHE A 116 8.92 -3.53 -1.25
C PHE A 116 9.99 -2.70 -1.98
N PHE A 117 9.63 -1.96 -3.03
CA PHE A 117 10.58 -1.14 -3.79
C PHE A 117 11.17 0.00 -2.95
N SER A 118 10.36 0.61 -2.09
CA SER A 118 10.82 1.66 -1.18
C SER A 118 11.84 1.12 -0.18
N SER A 119 11.55 -0.05 0.42
CA SER A 119 12.48 -0.74 1.33
C SER A 119 13.76 -1.16 0.63
N LEU A 120 13.66 -1.73 -0.57
CA LEU A 120 14.83 -2.13 -1.34
C LEU A 120 15.76 -0.94 -1.62
N SER A 121 15.20 0.24 -1.92
CA SER A 121 15.95 1.48 -2.11
C SER A 121 16.59 2.03 -0.82
N ALA A 122 15.96 1.78 0.33
CA ALA A 122 16.51 2.11 1.64
C ALA A 122 17.67 1.17 2.00
N VAL A 123 17.40 -0.13 2.02
CA VAL A 123 18.36 -1.19 2.32
C VAL A 123 19.62 -1.05 1.47
N ARG A 124 19.50 -0.91 0.15
CA ARG A 124 20.67 -0.74 -0.74
C ARG A 124 21.51 0.50 -0.42
N LYS A 125 20.92 1.51 0.21
CA LYS A 125 21.60 2.75 0.58
C LYS A 125 22.20 2.69 1.98
N TYR A 126 21.53 2.07 2.95
CA TYR A 126 21.88 2.14 4.37
C TYR A 126 22.59 0.89 4.92
N LEU A 127 22.55 -0.25 4.21
CA LEU A 127 23.25 -1.49 4.57
C LEU A 127 24.52 -1.76 3.73
N ARG A 128 24.95 -0.78 2.92
CA ARG A 128 26.14 -0.90 2.06
C ARG A 128 27.38 -0.19 2.64
N ASP A 129 27.25 0.30 3.87
CA ASP A 129 28.30 0.90 4.70
C ASP A 129 28.43 0.06 5.98
#